data_AF-A0A7C6K197-F1
#
_entry.id   AF-A0A7C6K197-F1
#
_cell.length_a   1.000
_cell.length_b   1.000
_cell.length_c   1.000
_cell.angle_alpha   90.00
_cell.angle_beta   90.00
_cell.angle_gamma   90.00
#
_symmetry.space_group_name_H-M   'P 1'
#
loop_
_entity.id
_entity.type
_entity.pdbx_description
1 polymer ?
#
loop_
_entity_poly.entity_id
_entity_poly.type
_entity_poly.pdbx_seq_one_letter_code
_entity_poly.pdbx_strand_id
1 'polypeptide(L)'
;MKMKIQEEANNRNIDLTIDAIPMVELNDHLEGTSAILLGPQIRFALDDIKKTAKDIPVIAIAPQDFGMMNGKKVLDDLLKAFK
;
A
#
# COMPACT_ATOMS: atom_id res chain seq x y z
N MET A 1 8.48 4.68 -5.59
CA MET A 1 7.05 4.63 -5.19
C MET A 1 6.77 5.35 -3.88
N LYS A 2 7.34 4.94 -2.74
CA LYS A 2 7.09 5.58 -1.42
C LYS A 2 7.17 7.11 -1.43
N MET A 3 8.26 7.67 -1.97
CA MET A 3 8.47 9.12 -2.03
C MET A 3 7.38 9.84 -2.83
N LYS A 4 6.91 9.25 -3.94
CA LYS A 4 5.88 9.86 -4.79
C LYS A 4 4.51 9.86 -4.13
N ILE A 5 4.18 8.80 -3.37
CA ILE A 5 2.92 8.75 -2.64
C ILE A 5 2.96 9.75 -1.46
N GLN A 6 4.09 9.82 -0.75
CA GLN A 6 4.26 10.74 0.38
C GLN A 6 4.27 12.22 -0.08
N GLU A 7 4.90 12.52 -1.21
CA GLU A 7 4.83 13.84 -1.86
C GLU A 7 3.38 14.22 -2.22
N GLU A 8 2.63 13.29 -2.82
CA GLU A 8 1.21 13.51 -3.13
C GLU A 8 0.32 13.64 -1.88
N ALA A 9 0.61 12.89 -0.82
CA ALA A 9 -0.10 13.01 0.45
C ALA A 9 0.16 14.38 1.10
N ASN A 10 1.42 14.84 1.12
CA ASN A 10 1.78 16.18 1.57
C ASN A 10 1.10 17.28 0.75
N ASN A 11 1.08 17.14 -0.59
CA ASN A 11 0.36 18.08 -1.47
C ASN A 11 -1.14 18.15 -1.14
N ARG A 12 -1.72 17.05 -0.64
CA ARG A 12 -3.12 16.96 -0.23
C ARG A 12 -3.35 17.26 1.25
N ASN A 13 -2.32 17.66 2.01
CA ASN A 13 -2.37 17.83 3.47
C ASN A 13 -2.89 16.59 4.21
N ILE A 14 -2.50 15.40 3.72
CA ILE A 14 -2.83 14.11 4.32
C ILE A 14 -1.61 13.65 5.11
N ASP A 15 -1.79 13.47 6.42
CA ASP A 15 -0.77 12.88 7.28
C ASP A 15 -0.69 11.38 6.99
N LEU A 16 0.39 10.97 6.30
CA LEU A 16 0.56 9.62 5.82
C LEU A 16 2.03 9.23 5.84
N THR A 17 2.31 8.10 6.48
CA THR A 17 3.63 7.48 6.52
C THR A 17 3.59 6.19 5.72
N ILE A 18 4.58 6.00 4.85
CA ILE A 18 4.73 4.76 4.06
C ILE A 18 6.08 4.15 4.35
N ASP A 19 6.02 2.91 4.84
CA ASP A 19 7.17 2.03 4.96
C ASP A 19 7.13 0.93 3.92
N ALA A 20 8.30 0.67 3.33
CA ALA A 20 8.48 -0.38 2.34
C ALA A 20 9.30 -1.50 2.99
N ILE A 21 8.60 -2.56 3.39
CA ILE A 21 9.18 -3.75 4.01
C ILE A 21 9.08 -4.95 3.06
N PRO A 22 9.99 -5.93 3.17
CA PRO A 22 9.85 -7.21 2.48
C PRO A 22 8.64 -8.00 3.01
N MET A 23 8.04 -8.83 2.15
CA MET A 23 6.84 -9.62 2.48
C MET A 23 7.04 -10.55 3.69
N VAL A 24 8.26 -11.04 3.90
CA VAL A 24 8.59 -11.93 5.02
C VAL A 24 8.48 -11.24 6.38
N GLU A 25 8.69 -9.91 6.43
CA GLU A 25 8.58 -9.09 7.64
C GLU A 25 7.17 -8.53 7.84
N LEU A 26 6.25 -8.78 6.90
CA LEU A 26 4.90 -8.23 6.98
C LEU A 26 4.22 -8.61 8.30
N ASN A 27 4.34 -9.86 8.74
CA ASN A 27 3.69 -10.36 9.97
C ASN A 27 4.11 -9.59 11.23
N ASP A 28 5.38 -9.18 11.33
CA ASP A 28 5.91 -8.39 12.46
C ASP A 28 5.44 -6.93 12.42
N HIS A 29 5.00 -6.45 11.25
CA HIS A 29 4.58 -5.06 11.02
C HIS A 29 3.08 -4.89 10.82
N LEU A 30 2.27 -5.93 11.03
CA LEU A 30 0.80 -5.82 10.93
C LEU A 30 0.23 -4.95 12.04
N GLU A 31 0.81 -4.99 13.24
CA GLU A 31 0.32 -4.19 14.37
C GLU A 31 0.50 -2.69 14.13
N GLY A 32 -0.60 -1.94 14.17
CA GLY A 32 -0.61 -0.50 13.92
C GLY A 32 -0.64 -0.10 12.43
N THR A 33 -0.67 -1.06 11.51
CA THR A 33 -0.78 -0.76 10.08
C THR A 33 -2.23 -0.51 9.67
N SER A 34 -2.50 0.65 9.08
CA SER A 34 -3.85 1.01 8.61
C SER A 34 -4.20 0.43 7.24
N ALA A 35 -3.22 0.22 6.36
CA ALA A 35 -3.43 -0.39 5.04
C ALA A 35 -2.12 -0.99 4.49
N ILE A 36 -2.24 -2.03 3.66
CA ILE A 36 -1.11 -2.74 3.07
C ILE A 36 -1.13 -2.57 1.56
N LEU A 37 0.00 -2.10 1.01
CA LEU A 37 0.22 -1.96 -0.42
C LEU A 37 1.10 -3.10 -0.94
N LEU A 38 0.55 -3.92 -1.82
CA LEU A 38 1.26 -5.02 -2.46
C LEU A 38 1.85 -4.58 -3.80
N GLY A 39 3.14 -4.86 -3.96
CA GLY A 39 3.80 -4.71 -5.25
C GLY A 39 3.21 -5.65 -6.31
N PRO A 40 3.23 -5.27 -7.60
CA PRO A 40 2.64 -6.07 -8.68
C PRO A 40 3.26 -7.47 -8.80
N GLN A 41 4.53 -7.62 -8.40
CA GLN A 41 5.28 -8.88 -8.45
C GLN A 41 4.71 -9.96 -7.52
N ILE A 42 4.12 -9.56 -6.38
CA ILE A 42 3.59 -10.48 -5.36
C ILE A 42 2.06 -10.44 -5.26
N ARG A 43 1.40 -10.00 -6.34
CA ARG A 43 -0.08 -9.93 -6.40
C ARG A 43 -0.75 -11.28 -6.12
N PHE A 44 -0.09 -12.40 -6.44
CA PHE A 44 -0.60 -13.74 -6.14
C PHE A 44 -0.77 -13.99 -4.63
N ALA A 45 0.00 -13.30 -3.78
CA ALA A 45 -0.08 -13.42 -2.33
C ALA A 45 -1.18 -12.54 -1.70
N LEU A 46 -1.95 -11.81 -2.52
CA LEU A 46 -2.98 -10.91 -2.02
C LEU A 46 -4.04 -11.63 -1.19
N ASP A 47 -4.54 -12.76 -1.65
CA ASP A 47 -5.53 -13.56 -0.91
C ASP A 47 -4.97 -14.13 0.40
N ASP A 48 -3.69 -14.51 0.40
CA ASP A 48 -3.02 -15.05 1.58
C ASP A 48 -2.81 -13.95 2.63
N ILE A 49 -2.29 -12.80 2.20
CA ILE A 49 -2.05 -11.64 3.06
C ILE A 49 -3.36 -11.09 3.60
N LYS A 50 -4.44 -11.07 2.81
CA LYS A 50 -5.77 -10.68 3.33
C LYS A 50 -6.25 -11.55 4.48
N LYS A 51 -5.97 -12.85 4.46
CA LYS A 51 -6.33 -13.75 5.57
C LYS A 51 -5.56 -13.42 6.85
N THR A 52 -4.29 -13.06 6.70
CA THR A 52 -3.41 -12.69 7.81
C THR A 52 -3.72 -11.29 8.36
N ALA A 53 -3.91 -10.33 7.45
CA ALA A 53 -4.17 -8.93 7.73
C ALA A 53 -5.58 -8.67 8.31
N LYS A 54 -6.50 -9.64 8.16
CA LYS A 54 -7.87 -9.63 8.68
C LYS A 54 -8.65 -8.37 8.30
N ASP A 55 -8.63 -7.37 9.17
CA ASP A 55 -9.39 -6.11 9.05
C ASP A 55 -8.63 -5.05 8.25
N ILE A 56 -7.32 -5.23 8.06
CA ILE A 56 -6.48 -4.26 7.37
C ILE A 56 -6.70 -4.40 5.85
N PRO A 57 -7.11 -3.32 5.16
CA PRO A 57 -7.29 -3.35 3.71
C PRO A 57 -5.97 -3.59 2.99
N VAL A 58 -5.99 -4.57 2.08
CA VAL A 58 -4.84 -4.95 1.26
C VAL A 58 -5.11 -4.58 -0.20
N ILE A 59 -4.30 -3.69 -0.76
CA ILE A 59 -4.42 -3.18 -2.12
C ILE A 59 -3.21 -3.63 -2.94
N ALA A 60 -3.44 -4.26 -4.09
CA ALA A 60 -2.38 -4.53 -5.06
C ALA A 60 -2.18 -3.34 -6.02
N ILE A 61 -0.96 -2.81 -6.06
CA ILE A 61 -0.57 -1.76 -6.99
C ILE A 61 -0.53 -2.34 -8.40
N ALA A 62 -1.21 -1.67 -9.34
CA ALA A 62 -1.17 -2.08 -10.74
C ALA A 62 0.26 -2.00 -11.31
N PRO A 63 0.71 -2.97 -12.14
CA PRO A 63 2.06 -2.95 -12.71
C PRO A 63 2.38 -1.68 -13.48
N GLN A 64 1.38 -1.14 -14.20
CA GLN A 64 1.49 0.11 -14.94
C GLN A 64 1.74 1.30 -14.00
N ASP A 65 0.94 1.43 -12.94
CA ASP A 65 1.07 2.52 -11.97
C ASP A 65 2.39 2.41 -11.19
N PHE A 66 2.86 1.19 -10.91
CA PHE A 66 4.18 0.97 -10.32
C PHE A 66 5.32 1.39 -11.25
N GLY A 67 5.28 0.98 -12.51
CA GLY A 67 6.30 1.30 -13.50
C GLY A 67 6.37 2.79 -13.85
N MET A 68 5.22 3.46 -13.89
CA MET A 68 5.11 4.91 -14.13
C MET A 68 5.33 5.74 -12.84
N MET A 69 5.62 5.09 -11.70
CA MET A 69 5.72 5.73 -10.38
C MET A 69 4.54 6.66 -10.05
N ASN A 70 3.33 6.24 -10.40
CA ASN A 70 2.11 7.03 -10.28
C ASN A 70 1.59 7.09 -8.83
N GLY A 71 2.30 7.83 -7.97
CA GLY A 71 1.97 7.95 -6.54
C GLY A 71 0.58 8.52 -6.29
N LYS A 72 0.09 9.39 -7.17
CA LYS A 72 -1.25 9.97 -7.11
C LYS A 72 -2.33 8.90 -7.14
N LYS A 73 -2.25 8.01 -8.13
CA LYS A 73 -3.27 6.97 -8.32
C LYS A 73 -3.21 5.90 -7.23
N VAL A 74 -2.00 5.54 -6.80
CA VAL A 74 -1.84 4.62 -5.66
C VAL A 74 -2.42 5.21 -4.37
N LEU A 75 -2.23 6.51 -4.13
CA LEU A 75 -2.86 7.20 -3.00
C LEU A 75 -4.39 7.20 -3.11
N ASP A 76 -4.94 7.50 -4.29
CA ASP A 76 -6.40 7.46 -4.52
C ASP A 76 -6.98 6.05 -4.29
N ASP A 77 -6.29 5.00 -4.74
CA ASP A 77 -6.72 3.61 -4.51
C ASP A 77 -6.63 3.23 -3.02
N LEU A 78 -5.58 3.68 -2.33
CA LEU A 78 -5.44 3.53 -0.87
C LEU A 78 -6.59 4.21 -0.13
N LEU A 79 -6.88 5.47 -0.42
CA LEU A 79 -7.94 6.25 0.23
C LEU A 79 -9.34 5.66 -0.01
N LYS A 80 -9.58 5.05 -1.17
CA LYS A 80 -10.85 4.34 -1.44
C LYS A 80 -11.01 3.08 -0.60
N ALA A 81 -9.91 2.44 -0.19
CA ALA A 81 -9.94 1.23 0.60
C ALA A 81 -10.22 1.49 2.10
N PHE A 82 -10.06 2.75 2.55
CA PHE A 82 -10.40 3.21 3.91
C PHE A 82 -11.88 3.62 4.09
N LYS A 83 -12.75 3.34 3.12
CA LYS A 83 -14.17 3.71 3.15
C LYS A 83 -15.03 2.77 3.99
#